data_AF-A0A9X2M7D7-F1
#
_entry.id   AF-A0A9X2M7D7-F1
#
_cell.length_a   1.000
_cell.length_b   1.000
_cell.length_c   1.000
_cell.angle_alpha   90.00
_cell.angle_beta   90.00
_cell.angle_gamma   90.00
#
_symmetry.space_group_name_H-M   'P 1'
#
loop_
_entity.id
_entity.type
_entity.pdbx_description
1 polymer ?
#
loop_
_entity_poly.entity_id
_entity_poly.type
_entity_poly.pdbx_seq_one_letter_code
_entity_poly.pdbx_strand_id
1 'polypeptide(L)' 'MESIDQVSINDLSKRDLLLLIKALEFTGESTKLDEFINLKNNIVKELCFLTETTEQEFISYLEQNS' A
#
# COMPACT_ATOMS: atom_id res chain seq x y z
N MET A 1 -2.43 18.90 -15.17
CA MET A 1 -2.17 17.85 -14.17
C MET A 1 -1.42 16.79 -14.94
N GLU A 2 -0.14 16.57 -14.64
CA GLU A 2 0.55 15.40 -15.17
C GLU A 2 -0.31 14.21 -14.78
N SER A 3 -0.86 13.54 -15.79
CA SER A 3 -1.55 12.28 -15.61
C SER A 3 -0.55 11.42 -14.85
N ILE A 4 -0.84 11.13 -13.58
CA ILE A 4 -0.15 10.04 -12.88
C ILE A 4 -0.34 8.88 -13.84
N ASP A 5 0.74 8.51 -14.54
CA ASP A 5 0.76 7.35 -15.42
C ASP A 5 0.10 6.26 -14.61
N GLN A 6 -1.02 5.76 -15.13
CA GLN A 6 -1.90 4.86 -14.40
C GLN A 6 -1.06 3.64 -14.04
N VAL A 7 -0.47 3.63 -12.83
CA VAL A 7 0.36 2.52 -12.37
C VAL A 7 -0.60 1.37 -12.27
N SER A 8 -0.57 0.49 -13.29
CA SER A 8 -1.40 -0.69 -13.27
C SER A 8 -0.87 -1.52 -12.11
N ILE A 9 -1.71 -1.83 -11.13
CA ILE A 9 -1.34 -2.68 -9.99
C ILE A 9 -0.78 -4.03 -10.45
N ASN A 10 -1.09 -4.44 -11.69
CA ASN A 10 -0.51 -5.60 -12.37
C ASN A 10 1.03 -5.54 -12.55
N ASP A 11 1.65 -4.37 -12.48
CA ASP A 11 3.10 -4.19 -12.65
C ASP A 11 3.87 -4.30 -11.32
N LEU A 12 3.18 -4.25 -10.17
CA LEU A 12 3.81 -4.37 -8.86
C LEU A 12 3.64 -5.79 -8.32
N SER A 13 4.77 -6.44 -8.00
CA SER A 13 4.70 -7.75 -7.34
C SER A 13 4.14 -7.60 -5.92
N LYS A 14 3.57 -8.69 -5.40
CA LYS A 14 3.15 -8.80 -3.99
C LYS A 14 4.22 -8.30 -3.01
N ARG A 15 5.49 -8.61 -3.29
CA ARG A 15 6.63 -8.21 -2.47
C ARG A 15 6.87 -6.71 -2.54
N ASP A 16 6.75 -6.10 -3.72
CA ASP A 16 6.95 -4.67 -3.91
C ASP A 16 5.82 -3.86 -3.24
N LEU A 17 4.57 -4.35 -3.32
CA LEU A 17 3.43 -3.78 -2.59
C LEU A 17 3.65 -3.82 -1.08
N LEU A 18 4.09 -4.97 -0.54
CA LEU A 18 4.41 -5.09 0.88
C LEU A 18 5.56 -4.14 1.29
N LEU A 19 6.60 -4.06 0.47
CA LEU A 19 7.74 -3.17 0.72
C LEU A 19 7.31 -1.70 0.75
N LEU A 20 6.46 -1.29 -0.20
CA LEU A 20 5.92 0.06 -0.28
C LEU A 20 5.09 0.41 0.96
N ILE A 21 4.19 -0.47 1.38
CA ILE A 21 3.36 -0.25 2.58
C ILE A 21 4.25 -0.10 3.82
N LYS A 22 5.24 -0.98 4.00
CA LYS A 22 6.19 -0.93 5.13
C LYS A 22 7.07 0.32 5.09
N ALA A 23 7.51 0.75 3.90
CA ALA A 23 8.32 1.95 3.76
C ALA A 23 7.54 3.23 4.14
N LEU A 24 6.27 3.32 3.73
CA LEU A 24 5.39 4.43 4.11
C LEU A 24 5.13 4.45 5.62
N GLU A 25 4.84 3.29 6.21
CA GLU A 25 4.66 3.15 7.65
C GLU A 25 5.92 3.56 8.43
N PHE A 26 7.06 2.96 8.08
CA PHE A 26 8.35 3.27 8.72
C PHE A 26 8.71 4.74 8.60
N THR A 27 8.48 5.35 7.44
CA THR A 27 8.79 6.77 7.21
C THR A 27 7.86 7.66 8.03
N GLY A 28 6.56 7.38 8.06
CA GLY A 28 5.60 8.12 8.87
C GLY A 28 5.92 8.06 10.37
N GLU A 29 6.22 6.86 10.88
CA GLU A 29 6.63 6.66 12.28
C GLU A 29 7.95 7.37 12.62
N SER A 30 8.94 7.28 11.72
CA SER A 30 10.27 7.85 11.94
C SER A 30 10.28 9.38 11.86
N THR A 31 9.53 9.95 10.91
CA THR A 31 9.49 11.39 10.67
C THR A 31 8.39 12.11 11.46
N LYS A 32 7.42 11.36 12.00
CA LYS A 32 6.19 11.87 12.63
C LYS A 32 5.33 12.72 11.69
N LEU A 33 5.44 12.46 10.39
CA LEU A 33 4.64 13.10 9.36
C LEU A 33 3.43 12.21 9.03
N ASP A 34 2.26 12.61 9.51
CA ASP A 34 1.00 11.87 9.32
C ASP A 34 0.61 11.71 7.84
N GLU A 35 1.15 12.56 6.95
CA GLU A 35 0.95 12.47 5.50
C GLU A 35 1.33 11.10 4.93
N PHE A 36 2.43 10.49 5.41
CA PHE A 36 2.86 9.17 4.97
C PHE A 36 1.92 8.07 5.46
N ILE A 37 1.41 8.17 6.68
CA ILE A 37 0.44 7.22 7.25
C ILE A 37 -0.88 7.34 6.52
N ASN A 38 -1.32 8.57 6.23
CA ASN A 38 -2.54 8.82 5.45
C ASN A 38 -2.42 8.27 4.02
N LEU A 39 -1.26 8.44 3.38
CA LEU A 39 -1.00 7.87 2.06
C LEU A 39 -1.04 6.34 2.10
N LYS A 40 -0.38 5.70 3.09
CA LYS A 40 -0.45 4.25 3.31
C LYS A 40 -1.91 3.78 3.39
N ASN A 41 -2.70 4.43 4.23
CA ASN A 41 -4.09 4.06 4.48
C ASN A 41 -4.97 4.23 3.23
N ASN A 42 -4.74 5.27 2.43
CA ASN A 42 -5.47 5.48 1.19
C ASN A 42 -5.14 4.39 0.16
N ILE A 43 -3.85 4.07 -0.02
CA ILE A 43 -3.41 3.01 -0.94
C ILE A 43 -3.99 1.66 -0.53
N VAL A 44 -3.91 1.30 0.75
CA VAL A 44 -4.46 0.03 1.25
C VAL A 44 -5.97 -0.05 1.02
N LYS A 45 -6.72 1.04 1.27
CA LYS A 45 -8.16 1.09 1.02
C LYS A 45 -8.51 0.93 -0.46
N GLU A 46 -7.81 1.61 -1.36
CA GLU A 46 -8.03 1.48 -2.80
C GLU A 46 -7.72 0.07 -3.28
N LEU A 47 -6.63 -0.54 -2.80
CA LEU A 47 -6.29 -1.92 -3.14
C LEU A 47 -7.34 -2.90 -2.65
N CYS A 48 -7.77 -2.77 -1.39
CA CYS A 48 -8.85 -3.59 -0.82
C CYS A 48 -10.16 -3.47 -1.61
N PHE A 49 -10.50 -2.25 -2.07
CA PHE A 49 -11.66 -2.02 -2.91
C PHE A 49 -11.53 -2.72 -4.27
N LEU A 50 -10.35 -2.69 -4.89
CA LEU A 50 -10.10 -3.34 -6.18
C LEU A 50 -10.06 -4.87 -6.09
N THR A 51 -9.65 -5.42 -4.95
CA THR A 51 -9.55 -6.87 -4.73
C THR A 51 -10.77 -7.47 -4.04
N GLU A 52 -11.76 -6.65 -3.65
CA GLU A 52 -12.94 -7.05 -2.88
C GLU A 52 -12.57 -7.78 -1.57
N THR A 53 -11.45 -7.38 -0.93
CA THR A 53 -10.97 -7.96 0.33
C THR A 53 -11.04 -6.96 1.47
N THR A 54 -11.10 -7.44 2.71
CA THR A 54 -10.89 -6.58 3.87
C THR A 54 -9.41 -6.20 4.02
N GLU A 55 -9.13 -5.13 4.77
CA GLU A 55 -7.75 -4.72 5.09
C GLU A 55 -6.96 -5.83 5.79
N GLN A 56 -7.58 -6.53 6.74
CA GLN A 56 -6.93 -7.65 7.44
C GLN A 56 -6.58 -8.78 6.48
N GLU A 57 -7.50 -9.18 5.60
CA GLU A 57 -7.26 -10.22 4.60
C GLU A 57 -6.18 -9.80 3.60
N PHE A 58 -6.20 -8.54 3.18
CA PHE A 58 -5.23 -8.00 2.23
C PHE A 58 -3.82 -7.96 2.82
N ILE A 59 -3.66 -7.42 4.03
CA ILE A 59 -2.36 -7.40 4.73
C ILE A 59 -1.88 -8.83 5.00
N SER A 60 -2.76 -9.71 5.49
CA SER A 60 -2.42 -11.12 5.71
C SER A 60 -1.99 -11.80 4.41
N TYR A 61 -2.69 -11.50 3.29
CA TYR A 61 -2.30 -11.97 1.97
C TYR A 61 -0.89 -11.49 1.65
N LEU A 62 -0.60 -10.19 1.76
CA LEU A 62 0.73 -9.63 1.45
C LEU A 62 1.84 -10.25 2.30
N GLU A 63 1.58 -10.53 3.58
CA GLU A 63 2.58 -11.09 4.50
C GLU A 63 2.81 -12.61 4.34
N GLN A 64 1.80 -13.37 3.90
CA GLN A 64 1.94 -14.81 3.68
C GLN A 64 2.97 -15.12 2.57
N ASN A 65 3.93 -16.00 2.82
CA ASN A 65 5.00 -16.37 1.87
C ASN A 65 5.98 -15.22 1.51
N SER A 66 6.20 -14.28 2.44
CA SER A 66 7.28 -13.27 2.35
C SER A 66 8.67 -13.87 2.58
#